data_AF-M1KMA9-F1
#
_entry.id   AF-M1KMA9-F1
#
_cell.length_a   1.000
_cell.length_b   1.000
_cell.length_c   1.000
_cell.angle_alpha   90.00
_cell.angle_beta   90.00
_cell.angle_gamma   90.00
#
_symmetry.space_group_name_H-M   'P 1'
#
loop_
_entity.id
_entity.type
_entity.pdbx_description
1 polymer ?
#
loop_
_entity_poly.entity_id
_entity_poly.type
_entity_poly.pdbx_seq_one_letter_code
_entity_poly.pdbx_strand_id
1 'polypeptide(L)'
;MALTYKERLEFLESLKKAPVDLAVADRMVLYARDRVLARPTLLSLVRELTNLDAYISVMYGVLTQDEWDEAVSDYDTPIEGDHAKLREKIRTFLFAYEHLDNAIYDFKIDEVLRAFETSLLSRTRNIQFLLFKLCCRNPQAVFGFLFELARKNPTVFLPYLSSLIVRCKTAEDLKTMYIRNFLAYIRSLSRSPSIQSVVAYQCFLYICCFRREVVVDAKDVIDWIFVSGMAGRMNRNVVEMFCGLFGYEWKVFSSYDHDCLYFFPFDLPILDEVANTIHEFYIHFKR
;
A
#
# COMPACT_ATOMS: atom_id res chain seq x y z
N MET A 1 0.18 14.55 -28.34
CA MET A 1 -1.02 15.00 -29.10
C MET A 1 -1.44 16.34 -28.53
N ALA A 2 -1.67 17.35 -29.38
CA ALA A 2 -2.16 18.65 -28.92
C ALA A 2 -3.68 18.68 -29.03
N LEU A 3 -4.38 18.63 -27.89
CA LEU A 3 -5.84 18.71 -27.84
C LEU A 3 -6.30 20.16 -27.98
N THR A 4 -7.41 20.35 -28.67
CA THR A 4 -8.12 21.62 -28.73
C THR A 4 -8.79 21.94 -27.39
N TYR A 5 -9.13 23.21 -27.16
CA TYR A 5 -9.84 23.62 -25.94
C TYR A 5 -11.20 22.91 -25.79
N LYS A 6 -11.92 22.72 -26.90
CA LYS A 6 -13.21 22.02 -26.93
C LYS A 6 -13.07 20.56 -26.51
N GLU A 7 -12.11 19.82 -27.08
CA GLU A 7 -11.85 18.42 -26.73
C GLU A 7 -11.46 18.26 -25.25
N ARG A 8 -10.66 19.19 -24.71
CA ARG A 8 -10.33 19.21 -23.27
C ARG A 8 -11.59 19.36 -22.41
N LEU A 9 -12.48 20.30 -22.76
CA LEU A 9 -13.71 20.52 -22.01
C LEU A 9 -14.64 19.31 -22.08
N GLU A 10 -14.86 18.75 -23.27
CA GLU A 10 -15.71 17.57 -23.47
C GLU A 10 -15.21 16.38 -22.65
N PHE A 11 -13.90 16.16 -22.62
CA PHE A 11 -13.28 15.12 -21.80
C PHE A 11 -13.42 15.39 -20.29
N LEU A 12 -13.22 16.63 -19.85
CA LEU A 12 -13.42 16.98 -18.43
C LEU A 12 -14.89 16.81 -18.01
N GLU A 13 -15.83 17.08 -18.90
CA GLU A 13 -17.24 16.80 -18.65
C GLU A 13 -17.54 15.31 -18.61
N SER A 14 -16.94 14.49 -19.48
CA SER A 14 -17.15 13.04 -19.46
C SER A 14 -16.66 12.42 -18.16
N LEU A 15 -15.51 12.86 -17.63
CA LEU A 15 -14.98 12.43 -16.32
C LEU A 15 -15.92 12.73 -15.14
N LYS A 16 -16.78 13.74 -15.26
CA LYS A 16 -17.77 14.09 -14.23
C LYS A 16 -19.06 13.28 -14.35
N LYS A 17 -19.41 12.84 -15.56
CA LYS A 17 -20.70 12.19 -15.85
C LYS A 17 -20.70 10.71 -15.51
N ALA A 18 -19.57 10.02 -15.69
CA ALA A 18 -19.47 8.58 -15.47
C ALA A 18 -18.09 8.15 -14.94
N PRO A 19 -18.00 6.99 -14.26
CA PRO A 19 -16.73 6.31 -14.02
C PRO A 19 -15.96 6.07 -15.32
N VAL A 20 -14.64 6.05 -15.21
CA VAL A 20 -13.76 5.76 -16.34
C VAL A 20 -13.82 4.27 -16.66
N ASP A 21 -13.96 3.95 -17.94
CA ASP A 21 -13.78 2.58 -18.42
C ASP A 21 -12.29 2.24 -18.44
N LEU A 22 -11.88 1.26 -17.64
CA LEU A 22 -10.50 0.82 -17.55
C LEU A 22 -10.03 0.04 -18.79
N ALA A 23 -10.94 -0.46 -19.63
CA ALA A 23 -10.59 -1.08 -20.90
C ALA A 23 -9.96 -0.09 -21.91
N VAL A 24 -10.01 1.21 -21.61
CA VAL A 24 -9.44 2.28 -22.45
C VAL A 24 -8.33 3.05 -21.74
N ALA A 25 -7.70 2.43 -20.73
CA ALA A 25 -6.67 3.03 -19.90
C ALA A 25 -5.48 3.58 -20.69
N ASP A 26 -5.10 2.93 -21.80
CA ASP A 26 -4.07 3.39 -22.74
C ASP A 26 -4.35 4.83 -23.24
N ARG A 27 -5.59 5.09 -23.68
CA ARG A 27 -6.04 6.41 -24.14
C ARG A 27 -6.08 7.40 -22.98
N MET A 28 -6.54 6.96 -21.81
CA MET A 28 -6.59 7.81 -20.62
C MET A 28 -5.18 8.26 -20.20
N VAL A 29 -4.20 7.38 -20.23
CA VAL A 29 -2.79 7.72 -19.98
C VAL A 29 -2.28 8.74 -21.00
N LEU A 30 -2.68 8.64 -22.27
CA LEU A 30 -2.36 9.66 -23.28
C LEU A 30 -3.00 11.02 -22.97
N TYR A 31 -4.26 11.05 -22.51
CA TYR A 31 -4.91 12.30 -22.07
C TYR A 31 -4.21 12.91 -20.86
N ALA A 32 -3.72 12.10 -19.93
CA ALA A 32 -2.99 12.55 -18.75
C ALA A 32 -1.66 13.26 -19.09
N ARG A 33 -1.12 13.10 -20.31
CA ARG A 33 0.07 13.84 -20.77
C ARG A 33 -0.23 15.30 -21.10
N ASP A 34 -1.50 15.69 -21.28
CA ASP A 34 -1.88 17.09 -21.36
C ASP A 34 -1.88 17.71 -19.96
N ARG A 35 -1.11 18.79 -19.78
CA ARG A 35 -0.92 19.45 -18.47
C ARG A 35 -2.23 19.86 -17.79
N VAL A 36 -3.27 20.22 -18.53
CA VAL A 36 -4.56 20.64 -17.95
C VAL A 36 -5.37 19.42 -17.50
N LEU A 37 -5.19 18.30 -18.19
CA LEU A 37 -5.95 17.07 -17.96
C LEU A 37 -5.24 16.08 -17.03
N ALA A 38 -3.93 16.22 -16.80
CA ALA A 38 -3.11 15.30 -16.01
C ALA A 38 -3.75 14.93 -14.67
N ARG A 39 -3.95 15.93 -13.81
CA ARG A 39 -4.53 15.72 -12.47
C ARG A 39 -5.92 15.07 -12.48
N PRO A 40 -6.95 15.60 -13.19
CA PRO A 40 -8.27 14.97 -13.18
C PRO A 40 -8.27 13.57 -13.80
N THR A 41 -7.41 13.32 -14.79
CA THR A 41 -7.30 12.00 -15.42
C THR A 41 -6.66 10.98 -14.48
N LEU A 42 -5.52 11.33 -13.87
CA LEU A 42 -4.84 10.47 -12.89
C LEU A 42 -5.73 10.16 -11.70
N LEU A 43 -6.44 11.16 -11.17
CA LEU A 43 -7.37 10.97 -10.06
C LEU A 43 -8.45 9.94 -10.41
N SER A 44 -9.07 10.07 -11.59
CA SER A 44 -10.11 9.14 -12.03
C SER A 44 -9.56 7.74 -12.31
N LEU A 45 -8.40 7.63 -12.99
CA LEU A 45 -7.76 6.35 -13.25
C LEU A 45 -7.40 5.59 -11.97
N VAL A 46 -6.70 6.26 -11.04
CA VAL A 46 -6.30 5.66 -9.77
C VAL A 46 -7.54 5.27 -8.95
N ARG A 47 -8.59 6.10 -8.95
CA ARG A 47 -9.87 5.77 -8.28
C ARG A 47 -10.49 4.49 -8.83
N GLU A 48 -10.66 4.37 -10.15
CA GLU A 48 -11.32 3.19 -10.72
C GLU A 48 -10.44 1.94 -10.60
N LEU A 49 -9.12 2.06 -10.75
CA LEU A 49 -8.18 0.97 -10.46
C LEU A 49 -8.30 0.51 -9.00
N THR A 50 -8.43 1.44 -8.06
CA THR A 50 -8.60 1.13 -6.63
C THR A 50 -9.91 0.41 -6.36
N ASN A 51 -11.01 0.85 -6.99
CA ASN A 51 -12.31 0.20 -6.85
C ASN A 51 -12.27 -1.25 -7.35
N LEU A 52 -11.61 -1.47 -8.51
CA LEU A 52 -11.47 -2.79 -9.10
C LEU A 52 -10.55 -3.68 -8.25
N ASP A 53 -9.43 -3.16 -7.75
CA ASP A 53 -8.53 -3.90 -6.86
C ASP A 53 -9.17 -4.23 -5.52
N ALA A 54 -9.99 -3.32 -4.96
CA ALA A 54 -10.73 -3.61 -3.73
C ALA A 54 -11.69 -4.79 -3.94
N TYR A 55 -12.37 -4.85 -5.09
CA TYR A 55 -13.19 -6.01 -5.45
C TYR A 55 -12.35 -7.30 -5.56
N ILE A 56 -11.23 -7.26 -6.30
CA ILE A 56 -10.34 -8.42 -6.46
C ILE A 56 -9.81 -8.90 -5.09
N SER A 57 -9.41 -7.95 -4.23
CA SER A 57 -8.89 -8.20 -2.88
C SER A 57 -9.94 -8.84 -1.96
N VAL A 58 -11.21 -8.46 -2.10
CA VAL A 58 -12.32 -9.10 -1.38
C VAL A 58 -12.55 -10.51 -1.89
N MET A 59 -12.59 -10.71 -3.21
CA MET A 59 -12.78 -12.05 -3.79
C MET A 59 -11.67 -13.02 -3.37
N TYR A 60 -10.41 -12.58 -3.38
CA TYR A 60 -9.28 -13.36 -2.86
C TYR A 60 -9.48 -13.80 -1.40
N GLY A 61 -10.12 -12.97 -0.57
CA GLY A 61 -10.38 -13.31 0.84
C GLY A 61 -11.57 -14.24 1.06
N VAL A 62 -12.44 -14.43 0.07
CA VAL A 62 -13.68 -15.23 0.18
C VAL A 62 -13.56 -16.57 -0.54
N LEU A 63 -12.83 -16.62 -1.65
CA LEU A 63 -12.63 -17.84 -2.43
C LEU A 63 -11.65 -18.79 -1.75
N THR A 64 -11.83 -20.08 -2.00
CA THR A 64 -10.81 -21.10 -1.71
C THR A 64 -9.60 -20.95 -2.64
N GLN A 65 -8.47 -21.57 -2.29
CA GLN A 65 -7.28 -21.50 -3.13
C GLN A 65 -7.52 -22.08 -4.53
N ASP A 66 -8.23 -23.20 -4.64
CA ASP A 66 -8.51 -23.84 -5.92
C ASP A 66 -9.39 -22.96 -6.82
N GLU A 67 -10.41 -22.28 -6.25
CA GLU A 67 -11.28 -21.35 -6.98
C GLU A 67 -10.52 -20.09 -7.42
N TRP A 68 -9.61 -19.60 -6.57
CA TRP A 68 -8.74 -18.47 -6.93
C TRP A 68 -7.81 -18.84 -8.08
N ASP A 69 -7.13 -19.99 -7.97
CA ASP A 69 -6.21 -20.49 -8.99
C ASP A 69 -6.90 -20.69 -10.34
N GLU A 70 -8.17 -21.15 -10.33
CA GLU A 70 -9.01 -21.24 -11.52
C GLU A 70 -9.27 -19.84 -12.13
N ALA A 71 -9.65 -18.86 -11.30
CA ALA A 71 -9.98 -17.50 -11.74
C ALA A 71 -8.78 -16.75 -12.35
N VAL A 72 -7.58 -16.93 -11.79
CA VAL A 72 -6.33 -16.32 -12.31
C VAL A 72 -5.69 -17.11 -13.43
N SER A 73 -6.14 -18.33 -13.70
CA SER A 73 -5.56 -19.18 -14.73
C SER A 73 -5.70 -18.57 -16.13
N ASP A 74 -4.62 -18.63 -16.91
CA ASP A 74 -4.60 -18.28 -18.33
C ASP A 74 -5.21 -19.35 -19.26
N TYR A 75 -5.57 -20.52 -18.73
CA TYR A 75 -6.14 -21.58 -19.57
C TYR A 75 -7.55 -21.19 -20.07
N ASP A 76 -7.77 -21.41 -21.37
CA ASP A 76 -9.07 -21.29 -22.08
C ASP A 76 -10.07 -22.40 -21.70
N THR A 77 -9.97 -22.94 -20.49
CA THR A 77 -11.03 -23.77 -19.93
C THR A 77 -12.27 -22.88 -19.77
N PRO A 78 -13.45 -23.31 -20.27
CA PRO A 78 -14.69 -22.58 -20.06
C PRO A 78 -14.95 -22.49 -18.57
N ILE A 79 -14.79 -21.29 -18.02
CA ILE A 79 -15.23 -20.97 -16.67
C ILE A 79 -16.67 -20.46 -16.80
N GLU A 80 -17.60 -21.11 -16.13
CA GLU A 80 -18.98 -20.64 -16.07
C GLU A 80 -19.20 -19.74 -14.83
N GLY A 81 -20.18 -18.85 -14.91
CA GLY A 81 -20.67 -18.09 -13.75
C GLY A 81 -19.77 -16.95 -13.28
N ASP A 82 -19.58 -16.84 -11.97
CA ASP A 82 -18.98 -15.67 -11.32
C ASP A 82 -17.44 -15.63 -11.38
N HIS A 83 -16.78 -16.78 -11.56
CA HIS A 83 -15.32 -16.86 -11.74
C HIS A 83 -14.88 -16.24 -13.07
N ALA A 84 -15.68 -16.38 -14.14
CA ALA A 84 -15.40 -15.74 -15.42
C ALA A 84 -15.44 -14.21 -15.35
N LYS A 85 -16.40 -13.67 -14.57
CA LYS A 85 -16.48 -12.22 -14.32
C LYS A 85 -15.29 -11.73 -13.52
N LEU A 86 -14.81 -12.49 -12.54
CA LEU A 86 -13.61 -12.17 -11.78
C LEU A 86 -12.37 -12.17 -12.68
N ARG A 87 -12.21 -13.18 -13.54
CA ARG A 87 -11.12 -13.26 -14.52
C ARG A 87 -11.08 -12.03 -15.43
N GLU A 88 -12.20 -11.64 -16.02
CA GLU A 88 -12.28 -10.43 -16.87
C GLU A 88 -11.94 -9.15 -16.11
N LYS A 89 -12.35 -9.06 -14.84
CA LYS A 89 -11.98 -7.94 -13.96
C LYS A 89 -10.48 -7.92 -13.65
N ILE A 90 -9.86 -9.07 -13.40
CA ILE A 90 -8.42 -9.19 -13.18
C ILE A 90 -7.66 -8.76 -14.44
N ARG A 91 -8.05 -9.25 -15.63
CA ARG A 91 -7.47 -8.85 -16.92
C ARG A 91 -7.58 -7.34 -17.15
N THR A 92 -8.76 -6.77 -16.91
CA THR A 92 -8.99 -5.32 -17.03
C THR A 92 -8.13 -4.52 -16.05
N PHE A 93 -7.99 -5.00 -14.81
CA PHE A 93 -7.11 -4.40 -13.82
C PHE A 93 -5.65 -4.42 -14.27
N LEU A 94 -5.15 -5.59 -14.69
CA LEU A 94 -3.76 -5.77 -15.12
C LEU A 94 -3.43 -4.89 -16.34
N PHE A 95 -4.31 -4.85 -17.33
CA PHE A 95 -4.18 -3.97 -18.49
C PHE A 95 -4.04 -2.50 -18.08
N ALA A 96 -4.96 -2.00 -17.26
CA ALA A 96 -4.94 -0.61 -16.83
C ALA A 96 -3.77 -0.30 -15.88
N TYR A 97 -3.40 -1.25 -15.01
CA TYR A 97 -2.25 -1.16 -14.12
C TYR A 97 -0.97 -1.03 -14.93
N GLU A 98 -0.72 -1.92 -15.89
CA GLU A 98 0.48 -1.92 -16.73
C GLU A 98 0.61 -0.61 -17.51
N HIS A 99 -0.48 -0.13 -18.12
CA HIS A 99 -0.45 1.14 -18.85
C HIS A 99 -0.13 2.34 -17.97
N LEU A 100 -0.69 2.39 -16.75
CA LEU A 100 -0.38 3.45 -15.81
C LEU A 100 1.06 3.31 -15.31
N ASP A 101 1.48 2.12 -14.90
CA ASP A 101 2.83 1.81 -14.41
C ASP A 101 3.93 2.23 -15.38
N ASN A 102 3.76 1.90 -16.67
CA ASN A 102 4.71 2.27 -17.71
C ASN A 102 4.84 3.79 -17.91
N ALA A 103 3.78 4.54 -17.65
CA ALA A 103 3.74 5.99 -17.86
C ALA A 103 3.86 6.82 -16.57
N ILE A 104 3.79 6.20 -15.39
CA ILE A 104 3.62 6.91 -14.12
C ILE A 104 4.75 7.90 -13.83
N TYR A 105 5.95 7.60 -14.35
CA TYR A 105 7.15 8.41 -14.20
C TYR A 105 7.24 9.59 -15.18
N ASP A 106 6.39 9.64 -16.20
CA ASP A 106 6.30 10.77 -17.14
C ASP A 106 5.55 11.97 -16.51
N PHE A 107 4.79 11.71 -15.44
CA PHE A 107 3.94 12.71 -14.80
C PHE A 107 4.67 13.42 -13.65
N LYS A 108 4.15 14.59 -13.27
CA LYS A 108 4.63 15.28 -12.07
C LYS A 108 4.29 14.46 -10.84
N ILE A 109 5.30 14.16 -10.04
CA ILE A 109 5.15 13.31 -8.86
C ILE A 109 4.07 13.80 -7.90
N ASP A 110 3.97 15.12 -7.66
CA ASP A 110 2.93 15.69 -6.78
C ASP A 110 1.51 15.43 -7.28
N GLU A 111 1.30 15.40 -8.60
CA GLU A 111 -0.01 15.11 -9.20
C GLU A 111 -0.37 13.64 -9.04
N VAL A 112 0.62 12.75 -9.20
CA VAL A 112 0.44 11.31 -8.98
C VAL A 112 0.16 11.02 -7.52
N LEU A 113 0.98 11.52 -6.59
CA LEU A 113 0.79 11.30 -5.15
C LEU A 113 -0.57 11.77 -4.65
N ARG A 114 -1.05 12.93 -5.14
CA ARG A 114 -2.40 13.43 -4.82
C ARG A 114 -3.52 12.51 -5.34
N ALA A 115 -3.32 11.80 -6.45
CA ALA A 115 -4.29 10.82 -6.92
C ALA A 115 -4.40 9.62 -5.98
N PHE A 116 -3.32 9.29 -5.25
CA PHE A 116 -3.32 8.19 -4.28
C PHE A 116 -3.92 8.54 -2.91
N GLU A 117 -4.02 9.82 -2.52
CA GLU A 117 -4.42 10.24 -1.17
C GLU A 117 -5.72 9.57 -0.68
N THR A 118 -6.76 9.51 -1.53
CA THR A 118 -8.01 8.83 -1.20
C THR A 118 -7.97 7.33 -1.45
N SER A 119 -7.18 6.87 -2.42
CA SER A 119 -7.10 5.43 -2.77
C SER A 119 -6.59 4.57 -1.63
N LEU A 120 -5.63 5.11 -0.86
CA LEU A 120 -4.98 4.40 0.24
C LEU A 120 -5.93 4.13 1.44
N LEU A 121 -7.12 4.75 1.45
CA LEU A 121 -8.18 4.44 2.42
C LEU A 121 -8.83 3.08 2.15
N SER A 122 -8.76 2.60 0.91
CA SER A 122 -9.29 1.30 0.51
C SER A 122 -8.30 0.18 0.81
N ARG A 123 -8.82 -0.94 1.31
CA ARG A 123 -8.04 -2.16 1.52
C ARG A 123 -7.81 -2.85 0.19
N THR A 124 -6.60 -2.70 -0.30
CA THR A 124 -6.16 -3.16 -1.61
C THR A 124 -4.90 -4.01 -1.46
N ARG A 125 -4.66 -4.91 -2.41
CA ARG A 125 -3.52 -5.83 -2.38
C ARG A 125 -2.58 -5.64 -3.57
N ASN A 126 -2.93 -4.86 -4.58
CA ASN A 126 -2.16 -4.73 -5.81
C ASN A 126 -1.83 -3.27 -6.16
N ILE A 127 -2.81 -2.35 -6.14
CA ILE A 127 -2.66 -0.98 -6.68
C ILE A 127 -1.61 -0.15 -5.95
N GLN A 128 -1.44 -0.37 -4.64
CA GLN A 128 -0.43 0.31 -3.83
C GLN A 128 0.99 0.04 -4.34
N PHE A 129 1.23 -1.03 -5.11
CA PHE A 129 2.56 -1.29 -5.67
C PHE A 129 2.98 -0.28 -6.74
N LEU A 130 2.06 0.51 -7.32
CA LEU A 130 2.44 1.70 -8.08
C LEU A 130 3.16 2.73 -7.20
N LEU A 131 2.66 2.94 -5.97
CA LEU A 131 3.33 3.80 -4.98
C LEU A 131 4.67 3.19 -4.52
N PHE A 132 4.74 1.86 -4.39
CA PHE A 132 5.98 1.15 -4.09
C PHE A 132 7.05 1.42 -5.16
N LYS A 133 6.71 1.25 -6.43
CA LYS A 133 7.62 1.48 -7.56
C LYS A 133 8.00 2.95 -7.72
N LEU A 134 7.09 3.87 -7.42
CA LEU A 134 7.41 5.30 -7.32
C LEU A 134 8.44 5.57 -6.23
N CYS A 135 8.33 4.89 -5.08
CA CYS A 135 9.26 5.03 -3.96
C CYS A 135 10.68 4.57 -4.34
N CYS A 136 10.81 3.51 -5.14
CA CYS A 136 12.10 3.04 -5.62
C CYS A 136 12.87 4.12 -6.40
N ARG A 137 12.18 5.00 -7.14
CA ARG A 137 12.80 6.10 -7.90
C ARG A 137 12.84 7.43 -7.15
N ASN A 138 11.81 7.73 -6.35
CA ASN A 138 11.62 9.01 -5.68
C ASN A 138 11.29 8.83 -4.18
N PRO A 139 12.19 8.23 -3.39
CA PRO A 139 11.91 7.84 -2.02
C PRO A 139 11.53 9.04 -1.15
N GLN A 140 12.21 10.18 -1.33
CA GLN A 140 11.96 11.39 -0.55
C GLN A 140 10.55 11.94 -0.70
N ALA A 141 10.04 12.00 -1.93
CA ALA A 141 8.69 12.46 -2.19
C ALA A 141 7.64 11.50 -1.62
N VAL A 142 7.81 10.19 -1.84
CA VAL A 142 6.83 9.18 -1.38
C VAL A 142 6.81 9.07 0.14
N PHE A 143 7.97 8.98 0.81
CA PHE A 143 8.01 8.94 2.26
C PHE A 143 7.53 10.25 2.88
N GLY A 144 7.90 11.41 2.32
CA GLY A 144 7.40 12.71 2.76
C GLY A 144 5.87 12.78 2.74
N PHE A 145 5.28 12.38 1.62
CA PHE A 145 3.83 12.27 1.45
C PHE A 145 3.18 11.32 2.47
N LEU A 146 3.71 10.11 2.66
CA LEU A 146 3.17 9.16 3.64
C LEU A 146 3.29 9.66 5.09
N PHE A 147 4.38 10.36 5.44
CA PHE A 147 4.53 10.99 6.76
C PHE A 147 3.50 12.10 6.98
N GLU A 148 3.23 12.93 5.96
CA GLU A 148 2.18 13.95 6.05
C GLU A 148 0.80 13.34 6.27
N LEU A 149 0.48 12.26 5.54
CA LEU A 149 -0.78 11.55 5.72
C LEU A 149 -0.86 10.84 7.07
N ALA A 150 0.21 10.20 7.53
CA ALA A 150 0.27 9.55 8.84
C ALA A 150 0.06 10.52 10.01
N ARG A 151 0.46 11.79 9.89
CA ARG A 151 0.14 12.81 10.90
C ARG A 151 -1.35 13.16 10.93
N LYS A 152 -2.06 13.09 9.80
CA LYS A 152 -3.50 13.38 9.70
C LYS A 152 -4.34 12.19 10.17
N ASN A 153 -3.99 10.96 9.75
CA ASN A 153 -4.72 9.74 10.10
C ASN A 153 -3.75 8.56 10.34
N PRO A 154 -3.20 8.46 11.57
CA PRO A 154 -2.18 7.46 11.89
C PRO A 154 -2.62 6.02 11.65
N THR A 155 -3.87 5.68 11.94
CA THR A 155 -4.37 4.30 11.87
C THR A 155 -4.42 3.75 10.45
N VAL A 156 -4.58 4.61 9.45
CA VAL A 156 -4.58 4.22 8.04
C VAL A 156 -3.17 4.18 7.48
N PHE A 157 -2.38 5.23 7.71
CA PHE A 157 -1.18 5.46 6.92
C PHE A 157 0.13 4.99 7.57
N LEU A 158 0.16 4.75 8.89
CA LEU A 158 1.33 4.13 9.54
C LEU A 158 1.62 2.70 9.03
N PRO A 159 0.61 1.85 8.76
CA PRO A 159 0.83 0.57 8.09
C PRO A 159 1.53 0.71 6.73
N TYR A 160 1.09 1.65 5.87
CA TYR A 160 1.76 1.90 4.59
C TYR A 160 3.20 2.37 4.81
N LEU A 161 3.42 3.33 5.69
CA LEU A 161 4.73 3.90 5.95
C LEU A 161 5.72 2.84 6.47
N SER A 162 5.34 2.10 7.52
CA SER A 162 6.20 1.08 8.14
C SER A 162 6.48 -0.09 7.20
N SER A 163 5.46 -0.56 6.48
CA SER A 163 5.61 -1.64 5.50
C SER A 163 6.51 -1.20 4.34
N LEU A 164 6.35 0.02 3.82
CA LEU A 164 7.22 0.54 2.75
C LEU A 164 8.68 0.69 3.19
N ILE A 165 8.93 1.19 4.41
CA ILE A 165 10.29 1.35 4.98
C ILE A 165 11.06 0.02 4.93
N VAL A 166 10.41 -1.09 5.32
CA VAL A 166 11.10 -2.37 5.43
C VAL A 166 11.07 -3.21 4.17
N ARG A 167 10.02 -3.07 3.34
CA ARG A 167 9.84 -3.88 2.12
C ARG A 167 10.50 -3.27 0.89
N CYS A 168 10.59 -1.94 0.79
CA CYS A 168 11.19 -1.29 -0.38
C CYS A 168 12.71 -1.19 -0.25
N LYS A 169 13.43 -1.69 -1.25
CA LYS A 169 14.89 -1.53 -1.35
C LYS A 169 15.22 -0.09 -1.75
N THR A 170 15.82 0.64 -0.83
CA THR A 170 16.28 2.03 -0.98
C THR A 170 17.68 2.16 -0.41
N ALA A 171 18.34 3.31 -0.63
CA ALA A 171 19.65 3.58 -0.05
C ALA A 171 19.60 3.51 1.49
N GLU A 172 20.64 2.94 2.09
CA GLU A 172 20.64 2.56 3.51
C GLU A 172 20.64 3.77 4.46
N ASP A 173 21.31 4.85 4.05
CA ASP A 173 21.31 6.15 4.71
C ASP A 173 19.90 6.76 4.76
N LEU A 174 19.18 6.74 3.63
CA LEU A 174 17.80 7.20 3.54
C LEU A 174 16.88 6.36 4.42
N LYS A 175 17.02 5.03 4.37
CA LYS A 175 16.21 4.12 5.18
C LYS A 175 16.43 4.35 6.67
N THR A 176 17.69 4.48 7.09
CA THR A 176 18.07 4.83 8.46
C THR A 176 17.47 6.17 8.90
N MET A 177 17.48 7.18 8.02
CA MET A 177 16.84 8.47 8.28
C MET A 177 15.33 8.31 8.50
N TYR A 178 14.60 7.56 7.67
CA TYR A 178 13.16 7.36 7.85
C TYR A 178 12.80 6.58 9.12
N ILE A 179 13.61 5.58 9.48
CA ILE A 179 13.44 4.86 10.75
C ILE A 179 13.63 5.81 11.93
N ARG A 180 14.67 6.66 11.91
CA ARG A 180 14.88 7.69 12.95
C ARG A 180 13.71 8.66 13.04
N ASN A 181 13.18 9.12 11.91
CA ASN A 181 11.99 9.99 11.86
C ASN A 181 10.76 9.28 12.42
N PHE A 182 10.59 7.99 12.13
CA PHE A 182 9.50 7.17 12.67
C PHE A 182 9.63 7.00 14.21
N LEU A 183 10.85 6.74 14.70
CA LEU A 183 11.14 6.66 16.13
C LEU A 183 10.89 7.99 16.85
N ALA A 184 11.30 9.11 16.25
CA ALA A 184 11.02 10.44 16.78
C ALA A 184 9.51 10.72 16.84
N TYR A 185 8.77 10.32 15.81
CA TYR A 185 7.31 10.39 15.82
C TYR A 185 6.72 9.56 16.97
N ILE A 186 7.14 8.30 17.16
CA ILE A 186 6.65 7.46 18.27
C ILE A 186 6.95 8.10 19.62
N ARG A 187 8.18 8.60 19.83
CA ARG A 187 8.57 9.26 21.09
C ARG A 187 7.75 10.53 21.37
N SER A 188 7.19 11.16 20.34
CA SER A 188 6.29 12.30 20.49
C SER A 188 4.84 11.93 20.85
N LEU A 189 4.45 10.66 20.73
CA LEU A 189 3.10 10.21 21.05
C LEU A 189 2.87 10.19 22.56
N SER A 190 1.63 10.49 22.95
CA SER A 190 1.19 10.28 24.33
C SER A 190 1.31 8.80 24.70
N ARG A 191 1.78 8.54 25.92
CA ARG A 191 1.87 7.20 26.51
C ARG A 191 0.50 6.61 26.90
N SER A 192 -0.61 7.26 26.51
CA SER A 192 -1.95 6.71 26.68
C SER A 192 -2.22 5.58 25.67
N PRO A 193 -2.98 4.54 26.05
CA PRO A 193 -3.21 3.38 25.20
C PRO A 193 -4.38 3.61 24.23
N SER A 194 -4.21 4.59 23.35
CA SER A 194 -5.12 4.84 22.22
C SER A 194 -4.82 3.89 21.05
N ILE A 195 -5.79 3.65 20.16
CA ILE A 195 -5.57 2.84 18.94
C ILE A 195 -4.46 3.43 18.05
N GLN A 196 -4.33 4.75 18.00
CA GLN A 196 -3.26 5.42 17.25
C GLN A 196 -1.88 5.04 17.82
N SER A 197 -1.75 5.06 19.15
CA SER A 197 -0.53 4.63 19.84
C SER A 197 -0.25 3.15 19.61
N VAL A 198 -1.25 2.28 19.74
CA VAL A 198 -1.13 0.83 19.51
C VAL A 198 -0.62 0.54 18.10
N VAL A 199 -1.22 1.15 17.07
CA VAL A 199 -0.78 0.99 15.67
C VAL A 199 0.65 1.46 15.48
N ALA A 200 1.02 2.63 16.04
CA ALA A 200 2.37 3.16 15.91
C ALA A 200 3.42 2.24 16.53
N TYR A 201 3.17 1.75 17.73
CA TYR A 201 4.08 0.81 18.41
C TYR A 201 4.13 -0.56 17.70
N GLN A 202 3.01 -1.07 17.18
CA GLN A 202 3.02 -2.30 16.38
C GLN A 202 3.85 -2.12 15.10
N CYS A 203 3.64 -1.03 14.37
CA CYS A 203 4.41 -0.69 13.18
C CYS A 203 5.90 -0.56 13.50
N PHE A 204 6.24 -0.08 14.70
CA PHE A 204 7.62 -0.01 15.16
C PHE A 204 8.24 -1.39 15.42
N LEU A 205 7.53 -2.27 16.14
CA LEU A 205 8.00 -3.64 16.34
C LEU A 205 8.15 -4.38 15.01
N TYR A 206 7.23 -4.16 14.08
CA TYR A 206 7.34 -4.68 12.71
C TYR A 206 8.62 -4.17 12.02
N ILE A 207 8.94 -2.87 12.11
CA ILE A 207 10.22 -2.34 11.61
C ILE A 207 11.42 -3.05 12.24
N CYS A 208 11.41 -3.22 13.57
CA CYS A 208 12.50 -3.86 14.30
C CYS A 208 12.71 -5.32 13.89
N CYS A 209 11.66 -6.06 13.55
CA CYS A 209 11.79 -7.43 13.04
C CYS A 209 12.64 -7.50 11.77
N PHE A 210 12.54 -6.50 10.88
CA PHE A 210 13.35 -6.43 9.66
C PHE A 210 14.71 -5.76 9.88
N ARG A 211 14.81 -4.85 10.86
CA ARG A 211 15.96 -3.98 11.11
C ARG A 211 16.43 -4.12 12.55
N ARG A 212 17.17 -5.19 12.81
CA ARG A 212 17.61 -5.62 14.15
C ARG A 212 18.47 -4.58 14.86
N GLU A 213 19.27 -3.84 14.12
CA GLU A 213 20.14 -2.78 14.63
C GLU A 213 19.37 -1.66 15.35
N VAL A 214 18.09 -1.46 15.01
CA VAL A 214 17.22 -0.41 15.58
C VAL A 214 16.84 -0.73 17.03
N VAL A 215 16.86 -2.02 17.41
CA VAL A 215 16.43 -2.48 18.73
C VAL A 215 17.28 -1.89 19.85
N VAL A 216 18.59 -1.76 19.62
CA VAL A 216 19.51 -1.18 20.61
C VAL A 216 19.19 0.30 20.84
N ASP A 217 19.00 1.06 19.77
CA ASP A 217 18.75 2.51 19.81
C ASP A 217 17.38 2.90 20.41
N ALA A 218 16.43 1.96 20.41
CA ALA A 218 15.05 2.17 20.85
C ALA A 218 14.65 1.30 22.04
N LYS A 219 15.63 0.76 22.77
CA LYS A 219 15.40 -0.11 23.93
C LYS A 219 14.45 0.49 24.96
N ASP A 220 14.55 1.81 25.19
CA ASP A 220 13.67 2.56 26.10
C ASP A 220 12.19 2.45 25.71
N VAL A 221 11.89 2.57 24.41
CA VAL A 221 10.53 2.48 23.87
C VAL A 221 10.03 1.05 23.92
N ILE A 222 10.87 0.09 23.54
CA ILE A 222 10.53 -1.34 23.51
C ILE A 222 10.24 -1.84 24.92
N ASP A 223 11.12 -1.58 25.88
CA ASP A 223 10.92 -2.00 27.26
C ASP A 223 9.62 -1.42 27.83
N TRP A 224 9.30 -0.16 27.50
CA TRP A 224 8.02 0.44 27.89
C TRP A 224 6.81 -0.24 27.23
N ILE A 225 6.86 -0.60 25.94
CA ILE A 225 5.76 -1.30 25.24
C ILE A 225 5.37 -2.59 25.99
N PHE A 226 6.37 -3.36 26.45
CA PHE A 226 6.14 -4.60 27.18
C PHE A 226 5.73 -4.34 28.62
N VAL A 227 6.46 -3.50 29.37
CA VAL A 227 6.14 -3.22 30.79
C VAL A 227 4.76 -2.59 30.98
N SER A 228 4.33 -1.72 30.06
CA SER A 228 3.01 -1.06 30.13
C SER A 228 1.84 -1.98 29.71
N GLY A 229 2.13 -3.17 29.18
CA GLY A 229 1.13 -4.05 28.59
C GLY A 229 0.54 -3.61 27.26
N MET A 230 1.17 -2.65 26.58
CA MET A 230 0.77 -2.23 25.24
C MET A 230 0.91 -3.38 24.23
N ALA A 231 1.94 -4.23 24.37
CA ALA A 231 2.17 -5.40 23.52
C ALA A 231 0.93 -6.30 23.41
N GLY A 232 0.17 -6.47 24.50
CA GLY A 232 -1.04 -7.29 24.53
C GLY A 232 -2.20 -6.76 23.68
N ARG A 233 -2.12 -5.53 23.19
CA ARG A 233 -3.15 -4.87 22.37
C ARG A 233 -2.85 -4.91 20.87
N MET A 234 -1.71 -5.45 20.49
CA MET A 234 -1.24 -5.50 19.10
C MET A 234 -1.58 -6.85 18.45
N ASN A 235 -1.34 -6.93 17.15
CA ASN A 235 -1.34 -8.17 16.39
C ASN A 235 -0.37 -9.18 17.03
N ARG A 236 -0.93 -10.31 17.45
CA ARG A 236 -0.21 -11.41 18.10
C ARG A 236 1.00 -11.88 17.30
N ASN A 237 0.85 -12.07 15.99
CA ASN A 237 1.91 -12.60 15.13
C ASN A 237 3.12 -11.66 15.07
N VAL A 238 2.89 -10.34 15.07
CA VAL A 238 4.00 -9.35 15.11
C VAL A 238 4.74 -9.41 16.44
N VAL A 239 4.00 -9.45 17.54
CA VAL A 239 4.58 -9.49 18.90
C VAL A 239 5.35 -10.80 19.11
N GLU A 240 4.76 -11.94 18.75
CA GLU A 240 5.41 -13.25 18.87
C GLU A 240 6.66 -13.34 17.99
N MET A 241 6.62 -12.81 16.76
CA MET A 241 7.80 -12.74 15.90
C MET A 241 8.91 -11.91 16.54
N PHE A 242 8.57 -10.72 17.05
CA PHE A 242 9.54 -9.85 17.73
C PHE A 242 10.14 -10.54 18.96
N CYS A 243 9.30 -11.14 19.80
CA CYS A 243 9.71 -11.91 20.97
C CYS A 243 10.67 -13.04 20.59
N GLY A 244 10.35 -13.81 19.55
CA GLY A 244 11.20 -14.90 19.06
C GLY A 244 12.57 -14.45 18.53
N LEU A 245 12.66 -13.24 17.97
CA LEU A 245 13.92 -12.69 17.45
C LEU A 245 14.83 -12.10 18.54
N PHE A 246 14.24 -11.51 19.59
CA PHE A 246 14.99 -10.68 20.55
C PHE A 246 14.89 -11.15 22.01
N GLY A 247 14.23 -12.28 22.29
CA GLY A 247 14.16 -12.87 23.62
C GLY A 247 13.23 -12.13 24.61
N TYR A 248 12.29 -11.35 24.10
CA TYR A 248 11.20 -10.79 24.92
C TYR A 248 10.13 -11.87 25.16
N GLU A 249 9.35 -11.73 26.23
CA GLU A 249 8.21 -12.61 26.50
C GLU A 249 6.92 -11.82 26.67
N TRP A 250 5.86 -12.27 25.99
CA TRP A 250 4.50 -11.77 26.19
C TRP A 250 3.48 -12.86 25.91
N LYS A 251 2.55 -13.09 26.85
CA LYS A 251 1.60 -14.22 26.79
C LYS A 251 0.13 -13.81 26.89
N VAL A 252 -0.16 -12.56 27.30
CA VAL A 252 -1.53 -12.10 27.59
C VAL A 252 -1.97 -11.10 26.53
N PHE A 253 -2.85 -11.53 25.64
CA PHE A 253 -3.41 -10.67 24.59
C PHE A 253 -4.86 -10.30 24.92
N SER A 254 -5.20 -9.02 24.74
CA SER A 254 -6.58 -8.56 24.71
C SER A 254 -7.03 -8.47 23.26
N SER A 255 -8.20 -9.02 22.93
CA SER A 255 -8.75 -8.92 21.58
C SER A 255 -9.05 -7.46 21.22
N TYR A 256 -8.19 -6.86 20.40
CA TYR A 256 -8.53 -5.64 19.67
C TYR A 256 -8.87 -6.04 18.25
N ASP A 257 -10.16 -6.01 17.94
CA ASP A 257 -10.67 -6.25 16.59
C ASP A 257 -10.58 -4.96 15.77
N HIS A 258 -9.36 -4.43 15.70
CA HIS A 258 -9.05 -3.29 14.85
C HIS A 258 -8.32 -3.78 13.62
N ASP A 259 -9.09 -3.80 12.55
CA ASP A 259 -8.71 -3.96 11.18
C ASP A 259 -7.31 -3.43 10.80
N CYS A 260 -6.93 -2.22 11.22
CA CYS A 260 -5.61 -1.64 10.92
C CYS A 260 -4.42 -2.43 11.49
N LEU A 261 -4.62 -3.27 12.51
CA LEU A 261 -3.57 -4.09 13.11
C LEU A 261 -3.25 -5.34 12.27
N TYR A 262 -4.10 -5.70 11.31
CA TYR A 262 -3.93 -6.89 10.48
C TYR A 262 -3.59 -6.55 9.01
N PHE A 263 -3.45 -5.26 8.70
CA PHE A 263 -3.20 -4.78 7.35
C PHE A 263 -1.72 -4.40 7.18
N PHE A 264 -1.01 -5.11 6.31
CA PHE A 264 0.38 -4.84 5.93
C PHE A 264 0.42 -4.56 4.42
N PRO A 265 0.35 -3.29 4.00
CA PRO A 265 0.00 -2.96 2.62
C PRO A 265 1.01 -3.42 1.56
N PHE A 266 2.28 -3.63 1.95
CA PHE A 266 3.31 -4.10 1.03
C PHE A 266 3.77 -5.53 1.36
N ASP A 267 2.91 -6.36 1.97
CA ASP A 267 3.03 -7.80 1.77
C ASP A 267 2.78 -8.13 0.29
N LEU A 268 3.36 -9.24 -0.21
CA LEU A 268 3.34 -9.55 -1.64
C LEU A 268 1.93 -9.43 -2.25
N PRO A 269 1.81 -8.86 -3.46
CA PRO A 269 0.53 -8.74 -4.12
C PRO A 269 -0.03 -10.12 -4.42
N ILE A 270 -1.36 -10.19 -4.57
CA ILE A 270 -2.07 -11.45 -4.85
C ILE A 270 -2.06 -11.81 -6.34
N LEU A 271 -1.71 -10.86 -7.20
CA LEU A 271 -1.53 -11.06 -8.64
C LEU A 271 -0.04 -11.20 -8.95
N ASP A 272 0.35 -12.33 -9.53
CA ASP A 272 1.75 -12.66 -9.82
C ASP A 272 2.37 -11.69 -10.82
N GLU A 273 1.60 -11.19 -11.78
CA GLU A 273 2.06 -10.20 -12.75
C GLU A 273 2.52 -8.92 -12.04
N VAL A 274 1.80 -8.49 -11.00
CA VAL A 274 2.21 -7.33 -10.19
C VAL A 274 3.45 -7.69 -9.36
N ALA A 275 3.50 -8.87 -8.75
CA ALA A 275 4.64 -9.35 -7.96
C ALA A 275 5.94 -9.38 -8.78
N ASN A 276 5.86 -9.85 -10.03
CA ASN A 276 6.97 -9.97 -10.95
C ASN A 276 7.59 -8.60 -11.28
N THR A 277 6.80 -7.52 -11.32
CA THR A 277 7.32 -6.17 -11.62
C THR A 277 8.10 -5.51 -10.48
N ILE A 278 8.04 -6.05 -9.25
CA ILE A 278 8.67 -5.45 -8.06
C ILE A 278 9.78 -6.30 -7.46
N HIS A 279 9.94 -7.56 -7.91
CA HIS A 279 10.76 -8.57 -7.24
C HIS A 279 12.19 -8.10 -6.93
N GLU A 280 12.85 -7.42 -7.87
CA GLU A 280 14.23 -6.93 -7.70
C GLU A 280 14.39 -5.82 -6.64
N PHE A 281 13.29 -5.13 -6.33
CA PHE A 281 13.23 -4.03 -5.35
C PHE A 281 12.61 -4.45 -4.02
N TYR A 282 12.14 -5.70 -3.91
CA TYR A 282 11.40 -6.17 -2.75
C TYR A 282 12.31 -6.86 -1.72
N ILE A 283 12.13 -6.52 -0.45
CA ILE A 283 12.82 -7.15 0.67
C ILE A 283 11.91 -8.23 1.27
N HIS A 284 12.29 -9.48 1.02
CA HIS A 284 11.71 -10.62 1.69
C HIS A 284 12.20 -10.69 3.15
N PHE A 285 11.27 -10.93 4.06
CA PHE A 285 11.60 -11.20 5.45
C PHE A 285 12.42 -12.49 5.55
N LYS A 286 13.56 -12.43 6.24
CA LYS A 286 14.39 -13.60 6.56
C LYS A 286 14.53 -13.66 8.08
N ARG A 287 14.15 -14.80 8.66
CA ARG A 287 14.34 -15.08 10.08
C ARG A 287 15.81 -15.25 10.43
#